data_AF-K1W698-F1
#
_entry.id   AF-K1W698-F1
#
_cell.length_a   1.000
_cell.length_b   1.000
_cell.length_c   1.000
_cell.angle_alpha   90.00
_cell.angle_beta   90.00
_cell.angle_gamma   90.00
#
_symmetry.space_group_name_H-M   'P 1'
#
loop_
_entity.id
_entity.type
_entity.pdbx_description
1 polymer ?
#
loop_
_entity_poly.entity_id
_entity_poly.type
_entity_poly.pdbx_seq_one_letter_code
_entity_poly.pdbx_strand_id
1 'polypeptide(L)'
;MGSLAVDPAGLGSPFHTPTTPRFYSTQTPASGSGSGSGPVPAAVAAADLHSPTASTRKTSLSKSLSAKELQFEPSSEISEGDAEEANEASMATFTDLPVEHIHTLADNPFLPVASRYLYNALTGASATYVARHMLYQYRHCSHKEILTFALRRPIVTIPVLEEMVRIWDERRDFKRRAARNRPTHVDGVPVTPRTTRPPLEVTDLPRRLFRHPPKPGQPSIDPMIPYLLNEYDPPINGHKGYALLKSVVNRNYDMVEFLLARGADPRYRGNKAVEAAIQIKDLRMVKLLVEPPALAETPKEGKSKKRRRLSDRIDIGQPLVALAMKQGTEEIVKYFVDEKGESLEPEGSEGSSAAQRGASSSQVTLVHSDQCYSPLLALCRASFLCASES
;
A
#
# COMPACT_ATOMS: atom_id res chain seq x y z
N MET A 1 -14.56 68.77 -0.09
CA MET A 1 -15.93 68.52 0.41
C MET A 1 -16.32 67.11 0.00
N GLY A 2 -16.82 66.30 0.94
CA GLY A 2 -17.44 64.98 0.66
C GLY A 2 -16.61 63.76 1.04
N SER A 3 -16.40 63.55 2.34
CA SER A 3 -15.92 62.29 2.92
C SER A 3 -17.14 61.42 3.24
N LEU A 4 -17.30 60.26 2.60
CA LEU A 4 -18.33 59.27 2.94
C LEU A 4 -17.66 58.12 3.69
N ALA A 5 -17.83 58.13 5.01
CA ALA A 5 -17.56 57.02 5.90
C ALA A 5 -18.71 56.01 5.78
N VAL A 6 -18.37 54.73 5.61
CA VAL A 6 -19.31 53.60 5.64
C VAL A 6 -18.95 52.78 6.86
N ASP A 7 -19.85 52.79 7.85
CA ASP A 7 -19.81 51.91 9.01
C ASP A 7 -20.19 50.46 8.63
N PRO A 8 -19.45 49.42 9.05
CA PRO A 8 -19.95 48.06 9.01
C PRO A 8 -20.66 47.73 10.32
N ALA A 9 -22.00 47.81 10.29
CA ALA A 9 -22.85 47.28 11.35
C ALA A 9 -22.73 45.74 11.41
N GLY A 10 -22.39 45.24 12.59
CA GLY A 10 -22.30 43.83 12.90
C GLY A 10 -23.65 43.14 12.88
N LEU A 11 -23.70 42.01 12.16
CA LEU A 11 -24.76 41.01 12.28
C LEU A 11 -24.16 39.79 13.00
N GLY A 12 -24.45 39.70 14.29
CA GLY A 12 -24.21 38.51 15.09
C GLY A 12 -25.25 37.44 14.76
N SER A 13 -24.82 36.32 14.20
CA SER A 13 -25.61 35.09 14.09
C SER A 13 -25.35 34.19 15.31
N PRO A 14 -26.39 33.72 16.02
CA PRO A 14 -26.23 32.73 17.07
C PRO A 14 -26.22 31.33 16.45
N PHE A 15 -25.03 30.73 16.29
CA PHE A 15 -24.93 29.30 16.01
C PHE A 15 -25.13 28.51 17.31
N HIS A 16 -26.33 27.95 17.47
CA HIS A 16 -26.59 26.85 18.38
C HIS A 16 -25.78 25.62 17.94
N THR A 17 -24.83 25.18 18.76
CA THR A 17 -24.19 23.87 18.63
C THR A 17 -25.07 22.81 19.32
N PRO A 18 -25.42 21.70 18.65
CA PRO A 18 -26.06 20.59 19.32
C PRO A 18 -25.02 19.76 20.08
N THR A 19 -25.01 19.91 21.41
CA THR A 19 -24.35 19.01 22.34
C THR A 19 -25.00 17.63 22.26
N THR A 20 -24.31 16.66 21.65
CA THR A 20 -24.69 15.25 21.72
C THR A 20 -23.80 14.54 22.75
N PRO A 21 -24.38 13.94 23.82
CA PRO A 21 -23.60 13.13 24.76
C PRO A 21 -23.40 11.72 24.19
N ARG A 22 -22.17 11.40 23.78
CA ARG A 22 -21.73 10.00 23.58
C ARG A 22 -21.44 9.37 24.93
N PHE A 23 -22.40 8.57 25.41
CA PHE A 23 -22.17 7.60 26.48
C PHE A 23 -21.22 6.51 25.97
N TYR A 24 -19.97 6.52 26.44
CA TYR A 24 -19.11 5.34 26.41
C TYR A 24 -19.37 4.54 27.68
N SER A 25 -20.13 3.44 27.54
CA SER A 25 -20.28 2.44 28.57
C SER A 25 -19.03 1.55 28.58
N THR A 26 -18.10 1.84 29.49
CA THR A 26 -16.98 0.96 29.81
C THR A 26 -17.51 -0.24 30.61
N GLN A 27 -17.74 -1.38 29.95
CA GLN A 27 -17.85 -2.67 30.65
C GLN A 27 -16.45 -3.27 30.78
N THR A 28 -15.91 -3.17 31.99
CA THR A 28 -14.85 -4.01 32.52
C THR A 28 -15.37 -5.44 32.72
N PRO A 29 -14.77 -6.47 32.10
CA PRO A 29 -14.98 -7.84 32.57
C PRO A 29 -14.12 -8.08 33.82
N ALA A 30 -14.80 -8.40 34.91
CA ALA A 30 -14.24 -8.77 36.18
C ALA A 30 -13.35 -10.02 36.06
N SER A 31 -12.22 -9.94 36.75
CA SER A 31 -11.35 -11.03 37.15
C SER A 31 -12.11 -12.17 37.82
N GLY A 32 -12.18 -13.33 37.15
CA GLY A 32 -12.59 -14.60 37.72
C GLY A 32 -11.37 -15.48 37.99
N SER A 33 -10.89 -15.48 39.22
CA SER A 33 -9.92 -16.43 39.76
C SER A 33 -10.60 -17.79 39.96
N GLY A 34 -10.21 -18.79 39.16
CA GLY A 34 -10.65 -20.17 39.30
C GLY A 34 -9.45 -21.11 39.41
N SER A 35 -8.97 -21.32 40.62
CA SER A 35 -8.04 -22.39 40.99
C SER A 35 -8.78 -23.73 41.00
N GLY A 36 -8.44 -24.61 40.06
CA GLY A 36 -8.97 -25.97 40.00
C GLY A 36 -7.85 -26.96 39.68
N SER A 37 -7.06 -27.32 40.69
CA SER A 37 -6.13 -28.44 40.66
C SER A 37 -6.90 -29.75 40.91
N GLY A 38 -6.99 -30.61 39.90
CA GLY A 38 -7.49 -31.97 40.02
C GLY A 38 -6.55 -32.94 39.27
N PRO A 39 -6.17 -34.08 39.87
CA PRO A 39 -5.24 -35.03 39.27
C PRO A 39 -5.99 -35.96 38.31
N VAL A 40 -5.42 -36.23 37.14
CA VAL A 40 -5.92 -37.25 36.21
C VAL A 40 -4.85 -38.34 36.08
N PRO A 41 -5.23 -39.63 36.20
CA PRO A 41 -4.27 -40.73 36.27
C PRO A 41 -3.72 -41.13 34.90
N ALA A 42 -2.52 -41.68 34.96
CA ALA A 42 -1.88 -42.44 33.90
C ALA A 42 -2.74 -43.65 33.48
N ALA A 43 -2.77 -43.95 32.19
CA ALA A 43 -2.03 -45.08 31.61
C ALA A 43 -2.61 -45.57 30.27
N VAL A 44 -1.71 -46.19 29.52
CA VAL A 44 -1.87 -47.29 28.55
C VAL A 44 -2.11 -46.96 27.06
N ALA A 45 -1.30 -47.66 26.26
CA ALA A 45 -1.54 -48.20 24.92
C ALA A 45 -0.93 -47.46 23.72
N ALA A 46 0.29 -47.92 23.43
CA ALA A 46 0.86 -48.12 22.10
C ALA A 46 -0.14 -48.38 20.96
N ALA A 47 0.13 -47.78 19.80
CA ALA A 47 -0.12 -48.39 18.50
C ALA A 47 0.77 -47.72 17.44
N ASP A 48 1.69 -48.52 16.89
CA ASP A 48 2.43 -48.30 15.66
C ASP A 48 1.51 -47.95 14.49
N LEU A 49 1.78 -46.86 13.78
CA LEU A 49 1.36 -46.71 12.38
C LEU A 49 2.45 -46.02 11.55
N HIS A 50 2.83 -46.74 10.51
CA HIS A 50 3.85 -46.42 9.52
C HIS A 50 3.55 -45.12 8.77
N SER A 51 4.55 -44.26 8.62
CA SER A 51 4.55 -43.13 7.68
C SER A 51 5.20 -43.54 6.36
N PRO A 52 4.54 -43.41 5.20
CA PRO A 52 5.19 -43.61 3.91
C PRO A 52 5.92 -42.35 3.46
N THR A 53 7.10 -42.56 2.91
CA THR A 53 8.01 -41.59 2.32
C THR A 53 7.40 -40.89 1.10
N ALA A 54 7.36 -39.56 1.14
CA ALA A 54 6.92 -38.73 0.02
C ALA A 54 8.01 -38.69 -1.07
N SER A 55 7.76 -39.42 -2.15
CA SER A 55 8.57 -39.43 -3.38
C SER A 55 8.31 -38.18 -4.21
N THR A 56 9.33 -37.34 -4.38
CA THR A 56 9.34 -36.18 -5.27
C THR A 56 9.37 -36.63 -6.74
N ARG A 57 8.21 -36.64 -7.40
CA ARG A 57 8.14 -36.71 -8.88
C ARG A 57 8.32 -35.31 -9.48
N LYS A 58 9.48 -35.09 -10.08
CA LYS A 58 9.72 -34.00 -11.05
C LYS A 58 9.06 -34.40 -12.37
N THR A 59 8.03 -33.66 -12.78
CA THR A 59 7.47 -33.76 -14.15
C THR A 59 8.01 -32.60 -14.98
N SER A 60 9.02 -32.90 -15.78
CA SER A 60 9.49 -32.07 -16.89
C SER A 60 8.48 -32.19 -18.04
N LEU A 61 7.70 -31.14 -18.28
CA LEU A 61 6.81 -31.00 -19.42
C LEU A 61 7.39 -29.93 -20.35
N SER A 62 8.31 -30.34 -21.21
CA SER A 62 8.75 -29.59 -22.39
C SER A 62 7.75 -29.80 -23.52
N LYS A 63 6.83 -28.85 -23.72
CA LYS A 63 6.00 -28.78 -24.93
C LYS A 63 6.66 -27.81 -25.92
N SER A 64 7.20 -28.39 -26.98
CA SER A 64 7.59 -27.73 -28.22
C SER A 64 6.34 -27.18 -28.91
N LEU A 65 6.26 -25.86 -29.07
CA LEU A 65 5.31 -25.22 -29.96
C LEU A 65 6.05 -24.91 -31.27
N SER A 66 5.68 -25.67 -32.29
CA SER A 66 6.07 -25.48 -33.69
C SER A 66 5.43 -24.21 -34.23
N ALA A 67 6.25 -23.29 -34.72
CA ALA A 67 5.83 -22.11 -35.46
C ALA A 67 5.36 -22.56 -36.85
N LYS A 68 4.05 -22.48 -37.09
CA LYS A 68 3.47 -22.60 -38.43
C LYS A 68 3.44 -21.21 -39.05
N GLU A 69 4.43 -20.99 -39.91
CA GLU A 69 4.56 -19.86 -40.82
C GLU A 69 3.43 -19.93 -41.85
N LEU A 70 2.46 -19.01 -41.70
CA LEU A 70 1.37 -18.81 -42.65
C LEU A 70 1.84 -17.75 -43.65
N GLN A 71 2.26 -18.22 -44.83
CA GLN A 71 2.45 -17.39 -46.01
C GLN A 71 1.08 -16.90 -46.48
N PHE A 72 0.94 -15.58 -46.56
CA PHE A 72 -0.24 -14.91 -47.10
C PHE A 72 0.10 -14.46 -48.52
N GLU A 73 -0.49 -15.14 -49.51
CA GLU A 73 -0.41 -14.78 -50.92
C GLU A 73 -1.31 -13.56 -51.20
N PRO A 74 -0.80 -12.50 -51.84
CA PRO A 74 -1.61 -11.35 -52.22
C PRO A 74 -2.27 -11.60 -53.60
N SER A 75 -3.53 -12.01 -53.59
CA SER A 75 -4.34 -12.09 -54.80
C SER A 75 -4.96 -10.73 -55.17
N SER A 76 -4.44 -10.18 -56.26
CA SER A 76 -5.14 -9.61 -57.42
C SER A 76 -6.33 -8.64 -57.23
N GLU A 77 -6.11 -7.45 -57.79
CA GLU A 77 -7.01 -6.73 -58.71
C GLU A 77 -8.46 -6.46 -58.25
N ILE A 78 -8.64 -5.28 -57.66
CA ILE A 78 -9.94 -4.62 -57.57
C ILE A 78 -9.94 -3.46 -58.56
N SER A 79 -10.95 -3.46 -59.44
CA SER A 79 -11.18 -2.52 -60.51
C SER A 79 -11.36 -1.08 -60.02
N GLU A 80 -10.65 -0.16 -60.66
CA GLU A 80 -10.93 1.28 -60.64
C GLU A 80 -12.23 1.55 -61.39
N GLY A 81 -13.31 1.75 -60.66
CA GLY A 81 -14.59 2.21 -61.19
C GLY A 81 -15.49 2.55 -60.01
N ASP A 82 -15.97 3.80 -59.98
CA ASP A 82 -16.90 4.38 -59.00
C ASP A 82 -16.26 5.06 -57.78
N ALA A 83 -15.33 5.97 -58.06
CA ALA A 83 -14.88 6.99 -57.13
C ALA A 83 -15.59 8.32 -57.42
N GLU A 84 -16.76 8.58 -56.81
CA GLU A 84 -17.17 9.98 -56.51
C GLU A 84 -18.35 10.21 -55.54
N GLU A 85 -18.95 9.20 -54.89
CA GLU A 85 -20.13 9.47 -54.03
C GLU A 85 -20.19 8.62 -52.74
N ALA A 86 -19.12 8.62 -51.93
CA ALA A 86 -19.15 7.96 -50.61
C ALA A 86 -18.18 8.53 -49.55
N ASN A 87 -17.56 9.69 -49.76
CA ASN A 87 -16.47 10.17 -48.89
C ASN A 87 -16.82 11.34 -47.97
N GLU A 88 -18.09 11.42 -47.56
CA GLU A 88 -18.54 12.31 -46.46
C GLU A 88 -19.08 11.51 -45.26
N ALA A 89 -18.68 10.24 -45.13
CA ALA A 89 -18.64 9.61 -43.81
C ALA A 89 -17.51 10.27 -43.03
N SER A 90 -17.81 11.47 -42.48
CA SER A 90 -17.04 12.15 -41.44
C SER A 90 -16.46 11.06 -40.53
N MET A 91 -15.14 10.86 -40.60
CA MET A 91 -14.46 9.92 -39.73
C MET A 91 -14.75 10.37 -38.32
N ALA A 92 -15.75 9.76 -37.69
CA ALA A 92 -16.14 10.05 -36.33
C ALA A 92 -14.86 9.90 -35.51
N THR A 93 -14.31 11.04 -35.13
CA THR A 93 -13.05 11.05 -34.42
C THR A 93 -13.35 10.51 -33.03
N PHE A 94 -12.33 9.95 -32.39
CA PHE A 94 -12.49 9.41 -31.04
C PHE A 94 -13.10 10.45 -30.06
N THR A 95 -12.93 11.74 -30.34
CA THR A 95 -13.53 12.87 -29.61
C THR A 95 -15.04 13.03 -29.77
N ASP A 96 -15.65 12.43 -30.79
CA ASP A 96 -17.08 12.52 -31.09
C ASP A 96 -17.89 11.40 -30.43
N LEU A 97 -17.21 10.43 -29.80
CA LEU A 97 -17.86 9.37 -29.04
C LEU A 97 -18.53 9.96 -27.78
N PRO A 98 -19.81 9.66 -27.51
CA PRO A 98 -20.47 10.03 -26.27
C PRO A 98 -19.63 9.54 -25.08
N VAL A 99 -19.46 10.38 -24.06
CA VAL A 99 -18.62 10.09 -22.88
C VAL A 99 -18.95 8.73 -22.25
N GLU A 100 -20.20 8.28 -22.38
CA GLU A 100 -20.67 6.99 -21.87
C GLU A 100 -20.04 5.77 -22.59
N HIS A 101 -19.71 5.87 -23.88
CA HIS A 101 -19.11 4.78 -24.67
C HIS A 101 -17.58 4.71 -24.57
N ILE A 102 -16.93 5.79 -24.14
CA ILE A 102 -15.49 5.83 -23.87
C ILE A 102 -15.10 4.77 -22.81
N HIS A 103 -16.02 4.39 -21.94
CA HIS A 103 -15.71 3.48 -20.83
C HIS A 103 -15.75 1.99 -21.20
N THR A 104 -16.49 1.61 -22.23
CA THR A 104 -16.37 0.27 -22.84
C THR A 104 -15.00 0.10 -23.48
N LEU A 105 -14.41 1.20 -23.98
CA LEU A 105 -13.02 1.25 -24.44
C LEU A 105 -12.03 1.33 -23.25
N ALA A 106 -12.46 1.87 -22.09
CA ALA A 106 -11.65 1.98 -20.87
C ALA A 106 -11.45 0.66 -20.11
N ASP A 107 -12.09 -0.44 -20.52
CA ASP A 107 -11.68 -1.79 -20.08
C ASP A 107 -10.23 -2.08 -20.48
N ASN A 108 -9.69 -1.35 -21.47
CA ASN A 108 -8.26 -1.29 -21.72
C ASN A 108 -7.56 -0.41 -20.66
N PRO A 109 -6.74 -1.00 -19.76
CA PRO A 109 -6.05 -0.25 -18.70
C PRO A 109 -5.03 0.77 -19.23
N PHE A 110 -4.71 0.76 -20.52
CA PHE A 110 -3.79 1.67 -21.20
C PHE A 110 -4.48 2.81 -21.94
N LEU A 111 -5.81 2.77 -22.08
CA LEU A 111 -6.56 3.81 -22.79
C LEU A 111 -6.33 5.24 -22.22
N PRO A 112 -6.27 5.45 -20.90
CA PRO A 112 -5.97 6.77 -20.34
C PRO A 112 -4.55 7.26 -20.65
N VAL A 113 -3.63 6.36 -21.03
CA VAL A 113 -2.25 6.70 -21.39
C VAL A 113 -2.15 7.06 -22.87
N ALA A 114 -3.05 6.52 -23.71
CA ALA A 114 -3.05 6.74 -25.15
C ALA A 114 -3.49 8.15 -25.56
N SER A 115 -4.30 8.84 -24.75
CA SER A 115 -4.73 10.21 -25.05
C SER A 115 -4.90 11.06 -23.79
N ARG A 116 -4.37 12.28 -23.83
CA ARG A 116 -4.52 13.28 -22.76
C ARG A 116 -5.98 13.74 -22.62
N TYR A 117 -6.72 13.79 -23.72
CA TYR A 117 -8.16 14.10 -23.70
C TYR A 117 -8.92 13.04 -22.91
N LEU A 118 -8.66 11.77 -23.21
CA LEU A 118 -9.23 10.64 -22.47
C LEU A 118 -8.87 10.67 -21.00
N TYR A 119 -7.61 10.93 -20.69
CA TYR A 119 -7.19 11.07 -19.30
C TYR A 119 -8.00 12.17 -18.58
N ASN A 120 -8.14 13.35 -19.19
CA ASN A 120 -8.89 14.46 -18.62
C ASN A 120 -10.40 14.14 -18.48
N ALA A 121 -11.01 13.51 -19.48
CA ALA A 121 -12.40 13.08 -19.42
C ALA A 121 -12.64 12.04 -18.31
N LEU A 122 -11.73 11.06 -18.19
CA LEU A 122 -11.81 10.00 -17.17
C LEU A 122 -11.50 10.51 -15.76
N THR A 123 -10.60 11.48 -15.62
CA THR A 123 -10.28 12.13 -14.34
C THR A 123 -11.32 13.16 -13.91
N GLY A 124 -12.07 13.73 -14.86
CA GLY A 124 -13.22 14.59 -14.61
C GLY A 124 -14.53 13.82 -14.37
N ALA A 125 -14.53 12.49 -14.48
CA ALA A 125 -15.71 11.67 -14.24
C ALA A 125 -16.16 11.74 -12.77
N SER A 126 -17.47 11.63 -12.52
CA SER A 126 -18.01 11.66 -11.16
C SER A 126 -17.49 10.50 -10.31
N ALA A 127 -17.32 10.73 -9.01
CA ALA A 127 -16.81 9.71 -8.09
C ALA A 127 -17.66 8.43 -8.12
N THR A 128 -18.98 8.58 -8.17
CA THR A 128 -19.95 7.48 -8.32
C THR A 128 -19.71 6.68 -9.60
N TYR A 129 -19.40 7.34 -10.71
CA TYR A 129 -19.14 6.67 -11.97
C TYR A 129 -17.87 5.82 -11.88
N VAL A 130 -16.76 6.41 -11.43
CA VAL A 130 -15.47 5.72 -11.28
C VAL A 130 -15.62 4.54 -10.31
N ALA A 131 -16.34 4.73 -9.20
CA ALA A 131 -16.62 3.68 -8.23
C ALA A 131 -17.39 2.50 -8.84
N ARG A 132 -18.43 2.75 -9.64
CA ARG A 132 -19.17 1.69 -10.36
C ARG A 132 -18.27 0.92 -11.31
N HIS A 133 -17.45 1.63 -12.08
CA HIS A 133 -16.50 1.01 -13.01
C HIS A 133 -15.49 0.12 -12.26
N MET A 134 -14.89 0.59 -11.17
CA MET A 134 -13.97 -0.21 -10.35
C MET A 134 -14.63 -1.47 -9.79
N LEU A 135 -15.84 -1.34 -9.23
CA LEU A 135 -16.58 -2.50 -8.72
C LEU A 135 -16.98 -3.50 -9.81
N TYR A 136 -17.21 -3.03 -11.04
CA TYR A 136 -17.47 -3.89 -12.19
C TYR A 136 -16.20 -4.63 -12.63
N GLN A 137 -15.08 -3.91 -12.75
CA GLN A 137 -13.78 -4.47 -13.15
C GLN A 137 -13.30 -5.56 -12.19
N TYR A 138 -13.50 -5.36 -10.88
CA TYR A 138 -13.07 -6.30 -9.84
C TYR A 138 -14.19 -7.22 -9.34
N ARG A 139 -15.28 -7.41 -10.11
CA ARG A 139 -16.42 -8.25 -9.71
C ARG A 139 -16.08 -9.72 -9.42
N HIS A 140 -14.96 -10.19 -9.96
CA HIS A 140 -14.46 -11.56 -9.80
C HIS A 140 -13.45 -11.69 -8.64
N CYS A 141 -13.02 -10.58 -8.05
CA CYS A 141 -12.08 -10.58 -6.93
C CYS A 141 -12.79 -10.80 -5.60
N SER A 142 -12.05 -11.26 -4.60
CA SER A 142 -12.57 -11.33 -3.23
C SER A 142 -12.84 -9.92 -2.69
N HIS A 143 -13.84 -9.77 -1.81
CA HIS A 143 -14.15 -8.51 -1.10
C HIS A 143 -12.95 -7.86 -0.41
N LYS A 144 -11.96 -8.67 0.00
CA LYS A 144 -10.70 -8.22 0.62
C LYS A 144 -9.70 -7.63 -0.37
N GLU A 145 -9.84 -7.99 -1.64
CA GLU A 145 -8.89 -7.62 -2.69
C GLU A 145 -9.40 -6.46 -3.54
N ILE A 146 -10.73 -6.25 -3.61
CA ILE A 146 -11.35 -5.21 -4.43
C ILE A 146 -10.75 -3.83 -4.13
N LEU A 147 -10.70 -3.42 -2.86
CA LEU A 147 -10.14 -2.13 -2.48
C LEU A 147 -8.63 -2.09 -2.69
N THR A 148 -7.92 -3.14 -2.29
CA THR A 148 -6.46 -3.25 -2.47
C THR A 148 -6.05 -3.14 -3.94
N PHE A 149 -6.85 -3.67 -4.88
CA PHE A 149 -6.60 -3.54 -6.32
C PHE A 149 -7.03 -2.19 -6.89
N ALA A 150 -8.21 -1.70 -6.54
CA ALA A 150 -8.69 -0.38 -6.97
C ALA A 150 -7.71 0.72 -6.54
N LEU A 151 -7.24 0.66 -5.30
CA LEU A 151 -6.25 1.58 -4.74
C LEU A 151 -4.89 1.56 -5.44
N ARG A 152 -4.58 0.60 -6.32
CA ARG A 152 -3.38 0.64 -7.18
C ARG A 152 -3.54 1.63 -8.33
N ARG A 153 -4.76 2.03 -8.68
CA ARG A 153 -5.06 2.96 -9.76
C ARG A 153 -4.98 4.40 -9.25
N PRO A 154 -4.33 5.33 -9.96
CA PRO A 154 -4.23 6.73 -9.55
C PRO A 154 -5.58 7.47 -9.53
N ILE A 155 -6.54 7.02 -10.33
CA ILE A 155 -7.89 7.60 -10.42
C ILE A 155 -8.76 7.34 -9.18
N VAL A 156 -8.35 6.47 -8.26
CA VAL A 156 -9.08 6.21 -7.02
C VAL A 156 -8.63 7.22 -5.96
N THR A 157 -9.47 8.24 -5.78
CA THR A 157 -9.39 9.28 -4.73
C THR A 157 -10.28 8.91 -3.53
N ILE A 158 -10.21 9.67 -2.43
CA ILE A 158 -11.02 9.40 -1.23
C ILE A 158 -12.53 9.40 -1.55
N PRO A 159 -13.09 10.39 -2.28
CA PRO A 159 -14.51 10.37 -2.65
C PRO A 159 -14.92 9.15 -3.49
N VAL A 160 -14.03 8.69 -4.38
CA VAL A 160 -14.27 7.47 -5.17
C VAL A 160 -14.32 6.25 -4.25
N LEU A 161 -13.41 6.16 -3.28
CA LEU A 161 -13.36 5.05 -2.33
C LEU A 161 -14.61 5.02 -1.44
N GLU A 162 -15.05 6.16 -0.92
CA GLU A 162 -16.30 6.31 -0.17
C GLU A 162 -17.52 5.87 -1.01
N GLU A 163 -17.58 6.31 -2.28
CA GLU A 163 -18.64 5.89 -3.20
C GLU A 163 -18.60 4.38 -3.51
N MET A 164 -17.41 3.78 -3.60
CA MET A 164 -17.27 2.33 -3.76
C MET A 164 -17.86 1.58 -2.56
N VAL A 165 -17.55 2.02 -1.35
CA VAL A 165 -18.12 1.44 -0.11
C VAL A 165 -19.63 1.61 -0.09
N ARG A 166 -20.14 2.83 -0.36
CA ARG A 166 -21.57 3.12 -0.41
C ARG A 166 -22.31 2.20 -1.38
N ILE A 167 -21.84 2.07 -2.62
CA ILE A 167 -22.47 1.20 -3.64
C ILE A 167 -22.38 -0.28 -3.24
N TRP A 168 -21.28 -0.70 -2.62
CA TRP A 168 -21.12 -2.07 -2.14
C TRP A 168 -22.12 -2.39 -1.03
N ASP A 169 -22.28 -1.50 -0.06
CA ASP A 169 -23.22 -1.65 1.04
C ASP A 169 -24.67 -1.58 0.59
N GLU A 170 -25.01 -0.72 -0.38
CA GLU A 170 -26.34 -0.71 -1.01
C GLU A 170 -26.68 -2.05 -1.66
N ARG A 171 -25.70 -2.70 -2.33
CA ARG A 171 -25.88 -4.04 -2.91
C ARG A 171 -26.00 -5.12 -1.84
N ARG A 172 -25.39 -4.94 -0.67
CA ARG A 172 -25.54 -5.83 0.50
C ARG A 172 -26.94 -5.72 1.10
N ASP A 173 -27.45 -4.49 1.22
CA ASP A 173 -28.73 -4.20 1.85
C ASP A 173 -29.93 -4.41 0.92
N PHE A 174 -29.78 -4.26 -0.39
CA PHE A 174 -30.85 -4.55 -1.34
C PHE A 174 -31.39 -5.98 -1.18
N LYS A 175 -30.50 -6.94 -0.93
CA LYS A 175 -30.89 -8.33 -0.65
C LYS A 175 -31.64 -8.49 0.68
N ARG A 176 -31.37 -7.64 1.68
CA ARG A 176 -32.15 -7.62 2.93
C ARG A 176 -33.58 -7.12 2.68
N ARG A 177 -33.74 -6.05 1.90
CA ARG A 177 -35.05 -5.50 1.56
C ARG A 177 -35.87 -6.49 0.73
N ALA A 178 -35.26 -7.14 -0.26
CA ALA A 178 -35.91 -8.17 -1.06
C ALA A 178 -36.33 -9.40 -0.23
N ALA A 179 -35.52 -9.79 0.78
CA ALA A 179 -35.86 -10.89 1.68
C ALA A 179 -37.01 -10.53 2.64
N ARG A 180 -37.08 -9.28 3.13
CA ARG A 180 -38.16 -8.81 4.02
C ARG A 180 -39.53 -8.79 3.38
N ASN A 181 -39.59 -8.55 2.06
CA ASN A 181 -40.85 -8.50 1.33
C ASN A 181 -41.37 -9.89 0.92
N ARG A 182 -40.64 -10.98 1.25
CA ARG A 182 -41.22 -12.32 1.16
C ARG A 182 -42.02 -12.59 2.43
N PRO A 183 -43.31 -12.96 2.33
CA PRO A 183 -44.10 -13.34 3.49
C PRO A 183 -43.46 -14.57 4.13
N THR A 184 -42.68 -14.36 5.18
CA THR A 184 -42.17 -15.41 6.06
C THR A 184 -43.32 -15.91 6.91
N HIS A 185 -44.16 -16.74 6.30
CA HIS A 185 -45.07 -17.60 7.01
C HIS A 185 -44.31 -18.87 7.38
N VAL A 186 -44.61 -19.40 8.57
CA VAL A 186 -44.15 -20.69 9.12
C VAL A 186 -42.88 -20.58 10.00
N ASP A 187 -43.13 -20.71 11.31
CA ASP A 187 -42.20 -21.07 12.40
C ASP A 187 -41.23 -20.02 12.97
N GLY A 188 -41.78 -18.98 13.63
CA GLY A 188 -41.37 -18.40 14.93
C GLY A 188 -39.90 -18.15 15.34
N VAL A 189 -38.89 -18.50 14.55
CA VAL A 189 -37.48 -18.36 14.88
C VAL A 189 -36.97 -17.05 14.28
N PRO A 190 -36.45 -16.12 15.09
CA PRO A 190 -35.85 -14.89 14.58
C PRO A 190 -34.61 -15.23 13.75
N VAL A 191 -34.78 -15.35 12.43
CA VAL A 191 -33.68 -15.53 11.48
C VAL A 191 -32.89 -14.23 11.45
N THR A 192 -31.73 -14.20 12.09
CA THR A 192 -30.79 -13.09 11.93
C THR A 192 -30.47 -12.99 10.43
N PRO A 193 -30.71 -11.85 9.77
CA PRO A 193 -30.53 -11.71 8.34
C PRO A 193 -29.05 -11.92 7.99
N ARG A 194 -28.74 -13.11 7.48
CA ARG A 194 -27.40 -13.47 7.04
C ARG A 194 -27.02 -12.54 5.90
N THR A 195 -26.11 -11.60 6.16
CA THR A 195 -25.58 -10.72 5.11
C THR A 195 -24.89 -11.59 4.08
N THR A 196 -25.41 -11.61 2.85
CA THR A 196 -24.88 -12.48 1.80
C THR A 196 -23.50 -12.05 1.30
N ARG A 197 -23.06 -10.82 1.59
CA ARG A 197 -21.70 -10.36 1.29
C ARG A 197 -21.08 -9.65 2.50
N PRO A 198 -19.79 -9.92 2.80
CA PRO A 198 -19.02 -9.22 3.82
C PRO A 198 -18.72 -7.76 3.44
N PRO A 199 -18.34 -6.91 4.41
CA PRO A 199 -17.86 -5.55 4.13
C PRO A 199 -16.58 -5.58 3.29
N LEU A 200 -16.27 -4.48 2.62
CA LEU A 200 -14.99 -4.34 1.94
C LEU A 200 -13.87 -4.13 2.97
N GLU A 201 -12.74 -4.80 2.76
CA GLU A 201 -11.56 -4.71 3.64
C GLU A 201 -10.36 -4.23 2.82
N VAL A 202 -9.42 -3.53 3.47
CA VAL A 202 -8.13 -3.17 2.89
C VAL A 202 -7.06 -4.04 3.54
N THR A 203 -6.52 -4.98 2.78
CA THR A 203 -5.55 -5.94 3.33
C THR A 203 -4.13 -5.38 3.44
N ASP A 204 -3.77 -4.44 2.56
CA ASP A 204 -2.43 -3.88 2.47
C ASP A 204 -2.47 -2.43 2.00
N LEU A 205 -1.51 -1.64 2.47
CA LEU A 205 -1.33 -0.29 1.95
C LEU A 205 -0.76 -0.31 0.51
N PRO A 206 -1.40 0.40 -0.44
CA PRO A 206 -0.97 0.41 -1.83
C PRO A 206 0.40 1.07 -1.98
N ARG A 207 1.37 0.34 -2.55
CA ARG A 207 2.75 0.81 -2.73
C ARG A 207 2.87 2.15 -3.46
N ARG A 208 1.91 2.50 -4.33
CA ARG A 208 1.95 3.76 -5.10
C ARG A 208 1.99 5.00 -4.23
N LEU A 209 1.37 4.95 -3.04
CA LEU A 209 1.29 6.10 -2.13
C LEU A 209 2.67 6.47 -1.55
N PHE A 210 3.65 5.58 -1.65
CA PHE A 210 5.01 5.80 -1.15
C PHE A 210 6.04 5.99 -2.27
N ARG A 211 5.65 5.88 -3.55
CA ARG A 211 6.62 5.85 -4.66
C ARG A 211 7.31 7.18 -4.87
N HIS A 212 6.59 8.28 -4.72
CA HIS A 212 7.07 9.60 -5.07
C HIS A 212 7.41 10.40 -3.81
N PRO A 213 8.55 11.09 -3.77
CA PRO A 213 8.79 12.08 -2.73
C PRO A 213 7.75 13.21 -2.84
N PRO A 214 7.36 13.82 -1.71
CA PRO A 214 6.46 14.96 -1.73
C PRO A 214 7.10 16.10 -2.55
N LYS A 215 6.32 16.73 -3.42
CA LYS A 215 6.78 17.91 -4.17
C LYS A 215 6.84 19.10 -3.21
N PRO A 216 7.76 20.07 -3.42
CA PRO A 216 7.78 21.29 -2.61
C PRO A 216 6.40 21.98 -2.68
N GLY A 217 5.82 22.28 -1.52
CA GLY A 217 4.49 22.88 -1.39
C GLY A 217 3.32 21.89 -1.35
N GLN A 218 3.54 20.59 -1.55
CA GLN A 218 2.53 19.56 -1.27
C GLN A 218 2.60 19.09 0.18
N PRO A 219 1.50 18.59 0.76
CA PRO A 219 1.55 17.99 2.09
C PRO A 219 2.54 16.83 2.11
N SER A 220 3.36 16.75 3.16
CA SER A 220 4.38 15.70 3.31
C SER A 220 3.76 14.29 3.33
N ILE A 221 2.51 14.19 3.79
CA ILE A 221 1.75 12.95 3.90
C ILE A 221 0.55 13.00 2.95
N ASP A 222 0.43 12.02 2.06
CA ASP A 222 -0.73 11.88 1.18
C ASP A 222 -2.00 11.68 2.05
N PRO A 223 -3.06 12.48 1.86
CA PRO A 223 -4.27 12.42 2.69
C PRO A 223 -4.96 11.04 2.64
N MET A 224 -4.73 10.26 1.59
CA MET A 224 -5.21 8.88 1.49
C MET A 224 -4.60 7.98 2.58
N ILE A 225 -3.36 8.20 3.00
CA ILE A 225 -2.68 7.34 3.96
C ILE A 225 -3.34 7.42 5.36
N PRO A 226 -3.53 8.61 5.97
CA PRO A 226 -4.27 8.73 7.22
C PRO A 226 -5.70 8.22 7.12
N TYR A 227 -6.38 8.50 6.00
CA TYR A 227 -7.73 8.01 5.76
C TYR A 227 -7.79 6.47 5.83
N LEU A 228 -6.94 5.78 5.06
CA LEU A 228 -6.91 4.32 5.03
C LEU A 228 -6.56 3.71 6.39
N LEU A 229 -5.61 4.30 7.11
CA LEU A 229 -5.19 3.83 8.44
C LEU A 229 -6.22 4.07 9.54
N ASN A 230 -7.07 5.08 9.41
CA ASN A 230 -8.13 5.35 10.37
C ASN A 230 -9.37 4.49 10.12
N GLU A 231 -9.76 4.35 8.85
CA GLU A 231 -11.03 3.73 8.49
C GLU A 231 -10.94 2.20 8.37
N TYR A 232 -9.81 1.67 7.88
CA TYR A 232 -9.68 0.23 7.58
C TYR A 232 -8.61 -0.49 8.42
N ASP A 233 -7.78 0.24 9.16
CA ASP A 233 -6.67 -0.29 9.96
C ASP A 233 -5.84 -1.38 9.25
N PRO A 234 -5.37 -1.15 7.99
CA PRO A 234 -4.53 -2.12 7.30
C PRO A 234 -3.21 -2.33 8.07
N PRO A 235 -2.61 -3.53 8.00
CA PRO A 235 -1.36 -3.81 8.68
C PRO A 235 -0.26 -2.84 8.23
N ILE A 236 0.24 -2.03 9.16
CA ILE A 236 1.24 -0.99 8.86
C ILE A 236 2.57 -1.56 8.36
N ASN A 237 2.93 -2.76 8.85
CA ASN A 237 4.11 -3.51 8.44
C ASN A 237 3.86 -4.40 7.21
N GLY A 238 2.74 -4.17 6.50
CA GLY A 238 2.41 -4.83 5.24
C GLY A 238 3.51 -4.73 4.20
N HIS A 239 3.49 -5.65 3.23
CA HIS A 239 4.53 -5.74 2.18
C HIS A 239 5.98 -5.76 2.67
N LYS A 240 6.21 -6.39 3.82
CA LYS A 240 7.53 -6.50 4.46
C LYS A 240 8.13 -5.15 4.91
N GLY A 241 7.31 -4.26 5.48
CA GLY A 241 7.76 -2.93 5.93
C GLY A 241 8.07 -1.95 4.78
N TYR A 242 7.50 -2.18 3.60
CA TYR A 242 7.78 -1.35 2.41
C TYR A 242 7.47 0.14 2.64
N ALA A 243 6.37 0.45 3.33
CA ALA A 243 5.94 1.82 3.60
C ALA A 243 7.03 2.61 4.36
N LEU A 244 7.53 2.05 5.46
CA LEU A 244 8.57 2.68 6.27
C LEU A 244 9.89 2.80 5.50
N LEU A 245 10.36 1.70 4.89
CA LEU A 245 11.59 1.69 4.10
C LEU A 245 11.57 2.73 2.98
N LYS A 246 10.47 2.82 2.23
CA LYS A 246 10.38 3.75 1.11
C LYS A 246 10.31 5.21 1.57
N SER A 247 9.67 5.47 2.71
CA SER A 247 9.63 6.81 3.32
C SER A 247 11.02 7.28 3.75
N VAL A 248 11.85 6.39 4.28
CA VAL A 248 13.27 6.64 4.59
C VAL A 248 14.06 6.96 3.33
N VAL A 249 13.92 6.16 2.26
CA VAL A 249 14.60 6.39 0.98
C VAL A 249 14.22 7.73 0.36
N ASN A 250 12.97 8.15 0.52
CA ASN A 250 12.49 9.44 0.03
C ASN A 250 12.84 10.62 0.96
N ARG A 251 13.56 10.40 2.07
CA ARG A 251 13.89 11.40 3.11
C ARG A 251 12.65 12.14 3.65
N ASN A 252 11.52 11.44 3.77
CA ASN A 252 10.27 12.01 4.24
C ASN A 252 10.11 11.77 5.76
N TYR A 253 10.68 12.67 6.57
CA TYR A 253 10.68 12.55 8.04
C TYR A 253 9.26 12.52 8.62
N ASP A 254 8.37 13.40 8.16
CA ASP A 254 7.00 13.49 8.66
C ASP A 254 6.24 12.17 8.46
N MET A 255 6.45 11.52 7.30
CA MET A 255 5.87 10.20 7.03
C MET A 255 6.48 9.11 7.93
N VAL A 256 7.80 9.13 8.14
CA VAL A 256 8.47 8.16 9.03
C VAL A 256 7.97 8.33 10.47
N GLU A 257 7.89 9.55 10.98
CA GLU A 257 7.32 9.86 12.30
C GLU A 257 5.88 9.36 12.42
N PHE A 258 5.04 9.67 11.43
CA PHE A 258 3.66 9.24 11.40
C PHE A 258 3.52 7.72 11.40
N LEU A 259 4.29 7.00 10.59
CA LEU A 259 4.28 5.54 10.55
C LEU A 259 4.78 4.93 11.87
N LEU A 260 5.86 5.45 12.43
CA LEU A 260 6.41 5.01 13.71
C LEU A 260 5.46 5.28 14.89
N ALA A 261 4.71 6.38 14.86
CA ALA A 261 3.67 6.69 15.84
C ALA A 261 2.47 5.73 15.75
N ARG A 262 2.22 5.17 14.57
CA ARG A 262 1.20 4.15 14.32
C ARG A 262 1.70 2.72 14.52
N GLY A 263 2.90 2.54 15.08
CA GLY A 263 3.43 1.21 15.42
C GLY A 263 4.17 0.50 14.28
N ALA A 264 4.66 1.23 13.26
CA ALA A 264 5.59 0.66 12.30
C ALA A 264 6.86 0.18 13.02
N ASP A 265 7.32 -1.03 12.70
CA ASP A 265 8.50 -1.63 13.33
C ASP A 265 9.72 -1.43 12.41
N PRO A 266 10.74 -0.66 12.83
CA PRO A 266 11.94 -0.47 12.03
C PRO A 266 12.84 -1.71 11.95
N ARG A 267 12.60 -2.73 12.79
CA ARG A 267 13.33 -4.02 12.76
C ARG A 267 12.92 -4.90 11.58
N TYR A 268 11.84 -4.55 10.90
CA TYR A 268 11.29 -5.37 9.84
C TYR A 268 12.31 -5.62 8.72
N ARG A 269 12.36 -6.88 8.25
CA ARG A 269 13.31 -7.35 7.22
C ARG A 269 14.79 -7.22 7.64
N GLY A 270 15.08 -7.26 8.95
CA GLY A 270 16.45 -7.18 9.48
C GLY A 270 17.02 -5.77 9.39
N ASN A 271 16.33 -4.80 9.98
CA ASN A 271 16.78 -3.40 10.09
C ASN A 271 17.02 -2.70 8.74
N LYS A 272 16.39 -3.13 7.64
CA LYS A 272 16.62 -2.56 6.29
C LYS A 272 16.32 -1.06 6.19
N ALA A 273 15.37 -0.57 6.98
CA ALA A 273 15.09 0.86 7.05
C ALA A 273 16.29 1.64 7.62
N VAL A 274 16.94 1.12 8.66
CA VAL A 274 18.15 1.74 9.26
C VAL A 274 19.32 1.63 8.30
N GLU A 275 19.54 0.47 7.69
CA GLU A 275 20.59 0.31 6.67
C GLU A 275 20.45 1.34 5.55
N ALA A 276 19.22 1.57 5.06
CA ALA A 276 18.95 2.58 4.05
C ALA A 276 19.28 4.00 4.55
N ALA A 277 18.92 4.35 5.80
CA ALA A 277 19.27 5.64 6.38
C ALA A 277 20.80 5.85 6.49
N ILE A 278 21.56 4.81 6.85
CA ILE A 278 23.03 4.82 6.88
C ILE A 278 23.61 5.04 5.47
N GLN A 279 23.09 4.32 4.47
CA GLN A 279 23.53 4.47 3.07
C GLN A 279 23.26 5.88 2.53
N ILE A 280 22.15 6.50 2.96
CA ILE A 280 21.79 7.88 2.62
C ILE A 280 22.64 8.91 3.37
N LYS A 281 23.40 8.47 4.39
CA LYS A 281 24.25 9.27 5.28
C LYS A 281 23.46 10.30 6.10
N ASP A 282 22.26 9.91 6.54
CA ASP A 282 21.35 10.81 7.25
C ASP A 282 21.27 10.43 8.74
N LEU A 283 22.07 11.12 9.56
CA LEU A 283 22.09 10.90 11.01
C LEU A 283 20.72 11.17 11.65
N ARG A 284 20.01 12.21 11.22
CA ARG A 284 18.70 12.57 11.78
C ARG A 284 17.70 11.44 11.56
N MET A 285 17.68 10.85 10.37
CA MET A 285 16.82 9.71 10.06
C MET A 285 17.20 8.46 10.86
N VAL A 286 18.49 8.20 11.07
CA VAL A 286 18.96 7.09 11.92
C VAL A 286 18.49 7.28 13.36
N LYS A 287 18.65 8.48 13.95
CA LYS A 287 18.15 8.78 15.30
C LYS A 287 16.64 8.55 15.40
N LEU A 288 15.89 9.02 14.41
CA LEU A 288 14.43 8.85 14.36
C LEU A 288 13.97 7.38 14.38
N LEU A 289 14.69 6.50 13.70
CA LEU A 289 14.37 5.06 13.62
C LEU A 289 14.80 4.28 14.86
N VAL A 290 15.95 4.63 15.43
CA VAL A 290 16.54 3.92 16.59
C VAL A 290 15.88 4.37 17.88
N GLU A 291 15.68 5.67 18.05
CA GLU A 291 15.17 6.25 19.28
C GLU A 291 13.63 6.10 19.35
N PRO A 292 13.06 5.82 20.53
CA PRO A 292 11.63 5.96 20.74
C PRO A 292 11.20 7.39 20.39
N PRO A 293 9.94 7.60 19.94
CA PRO A 293 9.51 8.96 19.65
C PRO A 293 9.62 9.69 20.98
N ALA A 294 10.47 10.71 21.05
CA ALA A 294 10.61 11.53 22.24
C ALA A 294 9.21 12.09 22.50
N LEU A 295 8.46 11.44 23.40
CA LEU A 295 7.08 11.79 23.73
C LEU A 295 7.14 13.23 24.15
N ALA A 296 6.78 14.12 23.20
CA ALA A 296 7.11 15.54 23.17
C ALA A 296 7.45 15.99 24.57
N GLU A 297 8.75 16.00 24.87
CA GLU A 297 9.18 16.18 26.25
C GLU A 297 8.76 17.57 26.64
N THR A 298 7.60 17.67 27.32
CA THR A 298 7.19 18.90 27.98
C THR A 298 8.42 19.27 28.82
N PRO A 299 9.02 20.45 28.62
CA PRO A 299 10.24 20.84 29.33
C PRO A 299 9.89 20.91 30.82
N LYS A 300 10.05 19.79 31.52
CA LYS A 300 9.85 19.71 32.95
C LYS A 300 11.18 20.13 33.57
N GLU A 301 11.31 21.44 33.74
CA GLU A 301 12.26 22.08 34.65
C GLU A 301 12.04 21.50 36.06
N GLY A 302 12.73 20.41 36.37
CA GLY A 302 12.47 19.68 37.60
C GLY A 302 13.52 18.65 37.90
N LYS A 303 14.64 19.11 38.46
CA LYS A 303 15.61 18.38 39.32
C LYS A 303 15.68 16.87 39.05
N SER A 304 16.50 16.50 38.07
CA SER A 304 17.37 15.32 38.04
C SER A 304 16.93 14.08 38.86
N LYS A 305 15.72 13.57 38.60
CA LYS A 305 15.41 12.17 38.93
C LYS A 305 15.97 11.30 37.81
N LYS A 306 16.79 10.31 38.19
CA LYS A 306 17.35 9.26 37.32
C LYS A 306 16.27 8.76 36.35
N ARG A 307 16.27 9.29 35.12
CA ARG A 307 15.33 8.86 34.08
C ARG A 307 15.76 7.47 33.68
N ARG A 308 14.87 6.50 33.84
CA ARG A 308 15.05 5.17 33.25
C ARG A 308 15.19 5.41 31.74
N ARG A 309 16.34 5.03 31.19
CA ARG A 309 16.57 5.09 29.74
C ARG A 309 15.48 4.22 29.12
N LEU A 310 14.60 4.84 28.33
CA LEU A 310 13.68 4.08 27.48
C LEU A 310 14.58 3.25 26.56
N SER A 311 14.37 1.93 26.54
CA SER A 311 15.10 1.06 25.64
C SER A 311 14.89 1.52 24.20
N ASP A 312 15.94 1.49 23.41
CA ASP A 312 15.86 1.81 21.99
C ASP A 312 14.91 0.85 21.26
N ARG A 313 14.41 1.29 20.11
CA ARG A 313 13.51 0.46 19.28
C ARG A 313 14.24 -0.71 18.63
N ILE A 314 15.56 -0.56 18.44
CA ILE A 314 16.40 -1.44 17.64
C ILE A 314 17.71 -1.66 18.38
N ASP A 315 18.13 -2.92 18.48
CA ASP A 315 19.45 -3.28 18.98
C ASP A 315 20.48 -3.01 17.87
N ILE A 316 21.48 -2.18 18.18
CA ILE A 316 22.45 -1.70 17.19
C ILE A 316 23.61 -2.69 17.11
N GLY A 317 23.39 -3.83 16.45
CA GLY A 317 24.45 -4.82 16.29
C GLY A 317 25.66 -4.31 15.49
N GLN A 318 26.81 -4.96 15.69
CA GLN A 318 28.05 -4.75 14.94
C GLN A 318 27.88 -4.64 13.41
N PRO A 319 26.97 -5.39 12.74
CA PRO A 319 26.77 -5.24 11.30
C PRO A 319 26.36 -3.82 10.87
N LEU A 320 25.60 -3.10 11.69
CA LEU A 320 25.19 -1.72 11.37
C LEU A 320 26.34 -0.73 11.58
N VAL A 321 27.16 -0.95 12.61
CA VAL A 321 28.35 -0.13 12.86
C VAL A 321 29.38 -0.33 11.75
N ALA A 322 29.68 -1.58 11.38
CA ALA A 322 30.55 -1.92 10.26
C ALA A 322 30.03 -1.35 8.93
N LEU A 323 28.71 -1.36 8.71
CA LEU A 323 28.09 -0.73 7.55
C LEU A 323 28.30 0.80 7.55
N ALA A 324 28.13 1.47 8.69
CA ALA A 324 28.36 2.91 8.82
C ALA A 324 29.84 3.29 8.60
N MET A 325 30.77 2.50 9.12
CA MET A 325 32.22 2.66 8.85
C MET A 325 32.52 2.48 7.36
N LYS A 326 31.95 1.44 6.72
CA LYS A 326 32.10 1.20 5.29
C LYS A 326 31.56 2.34 4.42
N GLN A 327 30.48 3.00 4.85
CA GLN A 327 29.93 4.18 4.16
C GLN A 327 30.70 5.47 4.48
N GLY A 328 31.64 5.45 5.42
CA GLY A 328 32.42 6.62 5.84
C GLY A 328 31.57 7.68 6.55
N THR A 329 30.57 7.27 7.34
CA THR A 329 29.69 8.18 8.08
C THR A 329 30.12 8.28 9.53
N GLU A 330 31.17 9.05 9.79
CA GLU A 330 31.77 9.18 11.14
C GLU A 330 30.77 9.62 12.20
N GLU A 331 29.84 10.53 11.86
CA GLU A 331 28.81 11.01 12.79
C GLU A 331 27.87 9.88 13.26
N ILE A 332 27.53 8.96 12.36
CA ILE A 332 26.65 7.82 12.67
C ILE A 332 27.42 6.78 13.50
N VAL A 333 28.70 6.53 13.16
CA VAL A 333 29.56 5.63 13.95
C VAL A 333 29.73 6.17 15.36
N LYS A 334 30.03 7.47 15.48
CA LYS A 334 30.14 8.15 16.77
C LYS A 334 28.86 8.04 17.57
N TYR A 335 27.70 8.25 16.94
CA TYR A 335 26.41 8.07 17.59
C TYR A 335 26.21 6.64 18.12
N PHE A 336 26.54 5.62 17.32
CA PHE A 336 26.42 4.22 17.76
C PHE A 336 27.38 3.85 18.90
N VAL A 337 28.63 4.32 18.86
CA VAL A 337 29.62 4.00 19.90
C VAL A 337 29.40 4.82 21.16
N ASP A 338 29.29 6.15 21.04
CA ASP A 338 29.29 7.06 22.19
C ASP A 338 27.94 7.12 22.90
N GLU A 339 26.84 7.24 22.14
CA GLU A 339 25.50 7.42 22.74
C GLU A 339 24.85 6.09 23.09
N LYS A 340 25.08 5.07 22.27
CA LYS A 340 24.41 3.76 22.40
C LYS A 340 25.26 2.72 23.11
N GLY A 341 26.56 2.99 23.27
CA GLY A 341 27.45 2.16 24.07
C GLY A 341 27.76 0.81 23.42
N GLU A 342 27.59 0.71 22.10
CA GLU A 342 28.00 -0.48 21.36
C GLU A 342 29.51 -0.52 21.29
N SER A 343 30.11 -1.39 22.11
CA SER A 343 31.54 -1.62 22.11
C SER A 343 31.92 -2.31 20.80
N LEU A 344 32.84 -1.70 20.05
CA LEU A 344 33.58 -2.33 18.96
C LEU A 344 34.56 -3.36 19.55
N GLU A 345 34.06 -4.36 20.27
CA GLU A 345 34.88 -5.54 20.51
C GLU A 345 34.97 -6.24 19.16
N PRO A 346 36.14 -6.28 18.50
CA PRO A 346 36.29 -7.03 17.27
C PRO A 346 35.96 -8.46 17.66
N GLU A 347 34.82 -8.98 17.19
CA GLU A 347 34.47 -10.40 17.33
C GLU A 347 35.73 -11.17 16.95
N GLY A 348 36.32 -11.79 17.97
CA GLY A 348 37.63 -12.39 17.90
C GLY A 348 37.67 -13.25 16.66
N SER A 349 38.75 -13.12 15.92
CA SER A 349 39.16 -14.05 14.89
C SER A 349 39.26 -15.47 15.48
N GLU A 350 38.14 -16.11 15.75
CA GLU A 350 38.09 -17.54 16.03
C GLU A 350 38.30 -18.24 14.70
N GLY A 351 39.58 -18.38 14.34
CA GLY A 351 40.18 -19.67 14.03
C GLY A 351 39.48 -20.58 13.02
N SER A 352 38.59 -20.09 12.15
CA SER A 352 38.06 -20.87 11.02
C SER A 352 39.15 -20.97 9.96
N SER A 353 40.06 -21.89 10.22
CA SER A 353 40.77 -22.74 9.27
C SER A 353 40.17 -22.67 7.86
N ALA A 354 40.69 -21.71 7.09
CA ALA A 354 40.58 -21.68 5.65
C ALA A 354 41.63 -22.65 5.08
N ALA A 355 41.31 -23.94 5.11
CA ALA A 355 41.85 -24.86 4.14
C ALA A 355 41.15 -24.60 2.79
N GLN A 356 41.90 -23.98 1.88
CA GLN A 356 41.77 -24.07 0.43
C GLN A 356 40.37 -24.00 -0.19
N ARG A 357 40.04 -22.81 -0.69
CA ARG A 357 39.38 -22.61 -1.99
C ARG A 357 39.62 -21.14 -2.34
N GLY A 358 40.58 -20.83 -3.19
CA GLY A 358 40.49 -21.12 -4.62
C GLY A 358 39.90 -19.88 -5.27
N ALA A 359 40.80 -19.03 -5.77
CA ALA A 359 40.49 -17.75 -6.39
C ALA A 359 39.38 -17.88 -7.45
N SER A 360 38.25 -17.24 -7.20
CA SER A 360 37.38 -16.76 -8.26
C SER A 360 37.05 -15.30 -7.97
N SER A 361 37.67 -14.44 -8.78
CA SER A 361 37.32 -13.03 -8.94
C SER A 361 35.84 -12.96 -9.29
N SER A 362 35.00 -12.74 -8.28
CA SER A 362 33.57 -12.48 -8.46
C SER A 362 33.41 -10.98 -8.40
N GLN A 363 33.28 -10.37 -9.57
CA GLN A 363 32.72 -9.04 -9.72
C GLN A 363 31.48 -8.93 -8.83
N VAL A 364 31.50 -7.98 -7.89
CA VAL A 364 30.30 -7.57 -7.16
C VAL A 364 29.39 -6.92 -8.19
N THR A 365 28.54 -7.75 -8.81
CA THR A 365 27.41 -7.29 -9.58
C THR A 365 26.52 -6.53 -8.60
N LEU A 366 26.54 -5.21 -8.75
CA LEU A 366 25.65 -4.29 -8.09
C LEU A 366 24.23 -4.70 -8.49
N VAL A 367 23.58 -5.50 -7.64
CA VAL A 367 22.25 -6.04 -7.89
C VAL A 367 21.30 -4.84 -7.87
N HIS A 368 21.08 -4.27 -9.06
CA HIS A 368 19.97 -3.37 -9.39
C HIS A 368 18.68 -4.11 -9.09
N SER A 369 18.29 -4.09 -7.81
CA SER A 369 17.09 -4.73 -7.29
C SER A 369 15.89 -3.81 -7.47
N ASP A 370 15.75 -3.25 -8.67
CA ASP A 370 14.58 -2.49 -9.13
C ASP A 370 14.50 -2.50 -10.68
N GLN A 371 14.48 -3.70 -11.25
CA GLN A 371 13.80 -3.95 -12.53
C GLN A 371 12.92 -5.19 -12.42
N CYS A 372 11.96 -5.16 -11.49
CA CYS A 372 10.65 -5.70 -11.83
C CYS A 372 9.89 -4.62 -12.63
N TYR A 373 10.45 -4.24 -13.78
CA TYR A 373 9.67 -3.65 -14.86
C TYR A 373 8.81 -4.78 -15.39
N SER A 374 7.51 -4.70 -15.17
CA SER A 374 6.56 -5.40 -16.04
C SER A 374 6.92 -5.03 -17.49
N PRO A 375 6.94 -5.97 -18.45
CA PRO A 375 7.15 -5.65 -19.87
C PRO A 375 6.13 -4.63 -20.44
N LEU A 376 5.10 -4.28 -19.66
CA LEU A 376 4.09 -3.26 -19.98
C LEU A 376 4.56 -1.79 -19.86
N LEU A 377 5.65 -1.50 -19.14
CA LEU A 377 6.10 -0.11 -18.93
C LEU A 377 7.24 0.31 -19.88
N ALA A 378 7.94 -0.65 -20.52
CA ALA A 378 8.91 -0.38 -21.57
C ALA A 378 8.22 0.13 -22.87
N LEU A 379 7.01 -0.34 -23.17
CA LEU A 379 6.19 0.15 -24.28
C LEU A 379 5.72 1.59 -24.08
N CYS A 380 5.48 2.05 -22.86
CA CYS A 380 5.04 3.43 -22.61
C CYS A 380 6.20 4.46 -22.69
N ARG A 381 7.46 4.05 -22.52
CA ARG A 381 8.61 4.97 -22.64
C ARG A 381 9.04 5.19 -24.10
N ALA A 382 8.81 4.23 -24.99
CA ALA A 382 9.07 4.40 -26.42
C ALA A 382 8.12 5.42 -27.07
N SER A 383 6.85 5.51 -26.62
CA SER A 383 5.88 6.46 -27.17
C SER A 383 6.08 7.92 -26.77
N PHE A 384 6.80 8.19 -25.67
CA PHE A 384 6.99 9.57 -25.19
C PHE A 384 8.17 10.30 -25.86
N LEU A 385 9.11 9.58 -26.48
CA LEU A 385 10.23 10.17 -27.21
C LEU A 385 9.92 10.48 -28.67
N CYS A 386 8.89 9.89 -29.28
CA CYS A 386 8.43 10.26 -30.62
C CYS A 386 7.54 11.51 -30.66
N ALA A 387 7.12 12.07 -29.51
CA ALA A 387 6.20 13.21 -29.45
C ALA A 387 6.89 14.56 -29.16
N SER A 388 8.23 14.62 -29.14
CA SER A 388 8.98 15.88 -28.99
C SER A 388 9.72 16.33 -30.25
N GLU A 389 9.50 15.67 -31.40
CA GLU A 389 10.02 16.06 -32.71
C GLU A 389 8.88 16.25 -33.73
N SER A 390 7.75 16.83 -33.30
CA SER A 390 6.64 17.22 -34.19
C SER A 390 6.09 18.57 -33.80
#